data_AF-A0A2G5D333-F1
#
_entry.id   AF-A0A2G5D333-F1
#
_cell.length_a   1.000
_cell.length_b   1.000
_cell.length_c   1.000
_cell.angle_alpha   90.00
_cell.angle_beta   90.00
_cell.angle_gamma   90.00
#
_symmetry.space_group_name_H-M   'P 1'
#
loop_
_entity.id
_entity.type
_entity.pdbx_description
1 polymer ?
#
loop_
_entity_poly.entity_id
_entity_poly.type
_entity_poly.pdbx_seq_one_letter_code
_entity_poly.pdbx_strand_id
1 'polypeptide(L)'
;MEEANVLDVKDGTVSVASAFSGHQQAVLDRDHKFLSRAVEEAYKGVECGDGGPFGAVVVCNDEVVVSCHNMVLKHMDPTAHAEVTAIRETRFQ
;
A
#
# COMPACT_ATOMS: atom_id res chain seq x y z
N MET A 1 38.37 -15.81 -3.45
CA MET A 1 37.08 -16.52 -3.48
C MET A 1 36.63 -16.54 -2.04
N GLU A 2 36.07 -15.41 -1.59
CA GLU A 2 35.65 -15.23 -0.20
C GLU A 2 34.24 -15.81 -0.04
N GLU A 3 34.09 -16.59 1.01
CA GLU A 3 32.92 -17.39 1.33
C GLU A 3 31.71 -16.50 1.62
N ALA A 4 30.57 -16.84 1.00
CA ALA A 4 29.30 -16.24 1.32
C ALA A 4 28.89 -16.63 2.75
N ASN A 5 28.95 -15.67 3.68
CA ASN A 5 28.39 -15.84 5.00
C ASN A 5 26.86 -15.96 4.90
N VAL A 6 26.38 -17.19 5.09
CA VAL A 6 24.97 -17.49 5.33
C VAL A 6 24.63 -16.92 6.70
N LEU A 7 23.83 -15.86 6.75
CA LEU A 7 23.27 -15.33 7.99
C LEU A 7 21.94 -16.02 8.28
N ASP A 8 21.91 -16.72 9.40
CA ASP A 8 20.77 -17.48 9.95
C ASP A 8 19.55 -16.57 10.17
N VAL A 9 18.38 -17.04 9.72
CA VAL A 9 17.11 -16.33 9.83
C VAL A 9 16.56 -16.51 11.24
N LYS A 10 16.54 -15.43 12.03
CA LYS A 10 15.76 -15.36 13.26
C LYS A 10 14.68 -14.30 13.15
N ASP A 11 13.44 -14.74 13.42
CA ASP A 11 12.23 -13.94 13.65
C ASP A 11 11.66 -13.11 12.50
N GLY A 12 11.39 -13.74 11.35
CA GLY A 12 10.28 -13.37 10.45
C GLY A 12 10.27 -11.93 9.89
N THR A 13 11.33 -11.16 10.09
CA THR A 13 11.36 -9.73 9.78
C THR A 13 11.99 -9.53 8.42
N VAL A 14 11.17 -9.21 7.43
CA VAL A 14 11.64 -8.83 6.09
C VAL A 14 12.05 -7.36 6.14
N SER A 15 13.35 -7.09 5.94
CA SER A 15 13.87 -5.72 5.81
C SER A 15 14.07 -5.38 4.34
N VAL A 16 13.32 -4.41 3.83
CA VAL A 16 13.52 -3.82 2.49
C VAL A 16 14.31 -2.51 2.66
N ALA A 17 15.37 -2.33 1.88
CA ALA A 17 16.20 -1.11 1.95
C ALA A 17 15.39 0.13 1.50
N SER A 18 15.39 1.20 2.30
CA SER A 18 14.69 2.45 1.99
C SER A 18 15.58 3.46 1.25
N ALA A 19 15.08 4.00 0.14
CA ALA A 19 15.67 5.11 -0.60
C ALA A 19 15.10 6.51 -0.20
N PHE A 20 14.30 6.60 0.89
CA PHE A 20 13.72 7.86 1.38
C PHE A 20 13.79 8.02 2.93
N SER A 21 13.85 9.28 3.37
CA SER A 21 14.28 9.76 4.72
C SER A 21 13.33 9.54 5.91
N GLY A 22 12.45 8.54 5.86
CA GLY A 22 11.66 8.11 7.02
C GLY A 22 12.41 7.05 7.83
N HIS A 23 12.33 7.12 9.16
CA HIS A 23 12.79 6.03 10.02
C HIS A 23 11.93 4.79 9.73
N GLN A 24 12.54 3.70 9.26
CA GLN A 24 11.83 2.44 9.02
C GLN A 24 11.27 1.92 10.34
N GLN A 25 9.96 1.65 10.37
CA GLN A 25 9.26 1.09 11.53
C GLN A 25 8.92 -0.37 11.28
N ALA A 26 8.73 -1.13 12.36
CA ALA A 26 8.29 -2.52 12.28
C ALA A 26 6.82 -2.60 11.83
N VAL A 27 6.52 -3.57 10.95
CA VAL A 27 5.14 -3.92 10.56
C VAL A 27 4.48 -4.67 11.72
N LEU A 28 3.23 -4.32 12.03
CA LEU A 28 2.45 -4.96 13.08
C LEU A 28 1.40 -5.92 12.48
N ASP A 29 1.00 -6.95 13.22
CA ASP A 29 -0.03 -7.91 12.78
C ASP A 29 -1.36 -7.23 12.38
N ARG A 30 -1.70 -6.12 13.06
CA ARG A 30 -2.91 -5.34 12.74
C ARG A 30 -2.85 -4.70 11.35
N ASP A 31 -1.67 -4.47 10.79
CA ASP A 31 -1.50 -3.81 9.49
C ASP A 31 -1.94 -4.75 8.36
N HIS A 32 -1.86 -6.08 8.59
CA HIS A 32 -2.22 -7.10 7.61
C HIS A 32 -3.66 -6.98 7.12
N LYS A 33 -4.63 -6.68 8.00
CA LYS A 33 -6.04 -6.48 7.59
C LYS A 33 -6.23 -5.27 6.68
N PHE A 34 -5.48 -4.19 6.91
CA PHE A 34 -5.56 -2.98 6.10
C PHE A 34 -4.84 -3.14 4.77
N LEU A 35 -3.68 -3.81 4.78
CA LEU A 35 -2.95 -4.15 3.57
C LEU A 35 -3.77 -5.10 2.68
N SER A 36 -4.40 -6.11 3.27
CA SER A 36 -5.30 -7.03 2.54
C SER A 36 -6.45 -6.26 1.86
N ARG A 37 -7.00 -5.25 2.54
CA ARG A 37 -8.04 -4.38 1.96
C ARG A 37 -7.55 -3.55 0.78
N ALA A 38 -6.32 -3.02 0.85
CA ALA A 38 -5.70 -2.34 -0.29
C ALA A 38 -5.51 -3.28 -1.48
N VAL A 39 -5.14 -4.54 -1.23
CA VAL A 39 -5.05 -5.56 -2.28
C VAL A 39 -6.42 -5.87 -2.88
N GLU A 40 -7.49 -5.97 -2.07
CA GLU A 40 -8.86 -6.12 -2.58
C GLU A 40 -9.26 -4.98 -3.52
N GLU A 41 -8.93 -3.73 -3.18
CA GLU A 41 -9.17 -2.58 -4.06
C GLU A 41 -8.38 -2.66 -5.37
N ALA A 42 -7.14 -3.14 -5.33
CA ALA A 42 -6.34 -3.36 -6.53
C ALA A 42 -7.02 -4.35 -7.50
N TYR A 43 -7.59 -5.45 -6.99
CA TYR A 43 -8.36 -6.39 -7.80
C TYR A 43 -9.60 -5.73 -8.39
N LYS A 44 -10.40 -5.02 -7.58
CA LYS A 44 -11.60 -4.33 -8.07
C LYS A 44 -11.27 -3.37 -9.20
N GLY A 45 -10.25 -2.53 -9.02
CA GLY A 45 -9.86 -1.50 -9.99
C GLY A 45 -9.45 -2.04 -11.35
N VAL A 46 -8.72 -3.15 -11.37
CA VAL A 46 -8.34 -3.80 -12.64
C VAL A 46 -9.50 -4.58 -13.27
N GLU A 47 -10.35 -5.21 -12.46
CA GLU A 47 -11.53 -5.96 -12.93
C GLU A 47 -12.59 -5.05 -13.56
N CYS A 48 -12.82 -3.85 -13.01
CA CYS A 48 -13.74 -2.87 -13.58
C CYS A 48 -13.13 -1.98 -14.65
N GLY A 49 -11.80 -2.06 -14.88
CA GLY A 49 -11.08 -1.26 -15.87
C GLY A 49 -10.89 0.21 -15.49
N ASP A 50 -10.96 0.55 -14.20
CA ASP A 50 -10.80 1.94 -13.74
C ASP A 50 -9.33 2.40 -13.78
N GLY A 51 -8.39 1.46 -13.69
CA GLY A 51 -6.95 1.72 -13.69
C GLY A 51 -6.09 0.46 -13.60
N GLY A 52 -4.80 0.64 -13.29
CA GLY A 52 -3.90 -0.48 -13.00
C GLY A 52 -4.23 -1.16 -11.65
N PRO A 53 -3.70 -2.39 -11.39
CA PRO A 53 -4.02 -3.17 -10.19
C PRO A 53 -3.27 -2.63 -8.95
N PHE A 54 -3.65 -1.45 -8.49
CA PHE A 54 -3.08 -0.79 -7.33
C PHE A 54 -4.20 -0.22 -6.46
N GLY A 55 -4.15 -0.51 -5.16
CA GLY A 55 -5.12 -0.03 -4.17
C GLY A 55 -4.44 0.66 -3.00
N ALA A 56 -5.18 1.55 -2.33
CA ALA A 56 -4.72 2.31 -1.18
C ALA A 56 -5.84 2.44 -0.15
N VAL A 57 -5.45 2.41 1.12
CA VAL A 57 -6.36 2.55 2.25
C VAL A 57 -5.77 3.58 3.21
N VAL A 58 -6.60 4.50 3.70
CA VAL A 58 -6.24 5.43 4.77
C VAL A 58 -6.99 5.01 6.03
N VAL A 59 -6.25 4.89 7.14
CA VAL A 59 -6.76 4.46 8.43
C VAL A 59 -6.57 5.57 9.44
N CYS A 60 -7.62 5.89 10.19
CA CYS A 60 -7.57 6.83 11.32
C CYS A 60 -8.24 6.16 12.53
N ASN A 61 -7.59 6.17 13.69
CA ASN A 61 -8.12 5.54 14.92
C ASN A 61 -8.56 4.07 14.73
N ASP A 62 -7.74 3.27 14.03
CA ASP A 62 -8.01 1.87 13.67
C ASP A 62 -9.25 1.65 12.76
N GLU A 63 -9.84 2.73 12.23
CA GLU A 63 -10.96 2.70 11.28
C GLU A 63 -10.51 3.10 9.88
N VAL A 64 -11.03 2.40 8.86
CA VAL A 64 -10.79 2.75 7.45
C VAL A 64 -11.62 3.97 7.09
N VAL A 65 -10.95 5.10 6.85
CA VAL A 65 -11.62 6.34 6.43
C VAL A 65 -11.73 6.44 4.91
N VAL A 66 -10.79 5.81 4.18
CA VAL A 66 -10.80 5.75 2.71
C VAL A 66 -10.27 4.39 2.24
N SER A 67 -10.89 3.84 1.20
CA SER A 67 -10.50 2.61 0.52
C SER A 67 -10.76 2.81 -0.97
N CYS A 68 -9.70 2.93 -1.77
CA CYS A 68 -9.81 3.24 -3.20
C CYS A 68 -8.70 2.56 -4.01
N HIS A 69 -8.77 2.69 -5.32
CA HIS A 69 -7.78 2.15 -6.27
C HIS A 69 -7.34 3.17 -7.31
N ASN A 70 -6.44 2.76 -8.19
CA ASN A 70 -5.99 3.56 -9.32
C ASN A 70 -7.18 3.91 -10.23
N MET A 71 -7.34 5.20 -10.55
CA MET A 71 -8.44 5.72 -11.36
C MET A 71 -7.96 6.37 -12.67
N VAL A 72 -6.72 6.10 -13.11
CA VAL A 72 -6.09 6.79 -14.24
C VAL A 72 -6.93 6.65 -15.52
N LEU A 73 -7.45 5.46 -15.79
CA LEU A 73 -8.24 5.20 -17.00
C LEU A 73 -9.64 5.78 -16.86
N LYS A 74 -10.26 5.62 -15.69
CA LYS A 74 -11.62 6.09 -15.42
C LYS A 74 -11.76 7.61 -15.44
N HIS A 75 -10.76 8.31 -14.92
CA HIS A 75 -10.78 9.78 -14.83
C HIS A 75 -10.04 10.47 -15.97
N MET A 76 -9.37 9.71 -16.84
CA MET A 76 -8.47 10.25 -17.86
C MET A 76 -7.44 11.21 -17.24
N ASP A 77 -6.99 10.90 -16.02
CA ASP A 77 -6.09 11.72 -15.21
C ASP A 77 -4.85 10.89 -14.87
N PRO A 78 -3.68 11.17 -15.47
CA PRO A 78 -2.45 10.41 -15.19
C PRO A 78 -1.99 10.56 -13.73
N THR A 79 -2.53 11.50 -12.97
CA THR A 79 -2.19 11.70 -11.55
C THR A 79 -3.10 10.94 -10.60
N ALA A 80 -4.17 10.30 -11.09
CA ALA A 80 -5.16 9.57 -10.27
C ALA A 80 -4.66 8.18 -9.84
N HIS A 81 -3.44 8.13 -9.32
CA HIS A 81 -2.86 6.97 -8.64
C HIS A 81 -3.65 6.64 -7.38
N ALA A 82 -3.60 5.39 -6.92
CA ALA A 82 -4.38 4.94 -5.76
C ALA A 82 -4.11 5.81 -4.51
N GLU A 83 -2.84 6.13 -4.25
CA GLU A 83 -2.39 6.94 -3.11
C GLU A 83 -2.90 8.38 -3.22
N VAL A 84 -2.85 8.96 -4.43
CA VAL A 84 -3.31 10.33 -4.68
C VAL A 84 -4.83 10.41 -4.56
N THR A 85 -5.55 9.44 -5.12
CA THR A 85 -7.01 9.32 -4.97
C THR A 85 -7.38 9.19 -3.50
N ALA A 86 -6.66 8.36 -2.72
CA ALA A 86 -6.94 8.18 -1.30
C ALA A 86 -6.79 9.49 -0.51
N ILE A 87 -5.75 10.27 -0.78
CA ILE A 87 -5.54 11.60 -0.18
C ILE A 87 -6.65 12.57 -0.61
N ARG A 88 -7.02 12.58 -1.90
CA ARG A 88 -8.09 13.45 -2.43
C ARG A 88 -9.45 13.14 -1.81
N GLU A 89 -9.75 11.87 -1.53
CA GLU A 89 -11.01 11.41 -0.96
C GLU A 89 -11.06 11.52 0.57
N THR A 90 -9.90 11.61 1.23
CA THR A 90 -9.84 11.87 2.67
C THR A 90 -10.53 13.20 2.96
N ARG A 91 -11.68 13.14 3.62
CA ARG A 91 -12.37 14.30 4.17
C ARG A 91 -12.14 14.28 5.68
N PHE A 92 -11.78 15.42 6.27
CA PHE A 92 -11.83 15.58 7.72
C PHE A 92 -13.29 15.44 8.13
N GLN A 93 -13.64 14.31 8.73
CA GLN A 93 -14.90 14.13 9.47
C GLN A 93 -14.65 14.43 10.94
#